data_AF-A0A948D4M6-F1
#
_entry.id   AF-A0A948D4M6-F1
#
_cell.length_a   1.000
_cell.length_b   1.000
_cell.length_c   1.000
_cell.angle_alpha   90.00
_cell.angle_beta   90.00
_cell.angle_gamma   90.00
#
_symmetry.space_group_name_H-M   'P 1'
#
loop_
_entity.id
_entity.type
_entity.pdbx_description
1 polymer ?
#
loop_
_entity_poly.entity_id
_entity_poly.type
_entity_poly.pdbx_seq_one_letter_code
_entity_poly.pdbx_strand_id
1 'polypeptide(L)'
;MKKGHFLRTVTAGRWLALLLVGSGLFILLSCGSDPEREESLVGWIKKKVSDVKSDGVVGLAGMQDDRDYQLKKQLQYYRTAVQENDQDVDAWIGLALSANVAVKISTMHTSGSELWRPHREALAREADEAISKAMQLGPRDPNVWIAKARICRDDTSCVQECYEKIRAIDPSSPKLGEFALRDGAVVGMR
;
A
#
# COMPACT_ATOMS: atom_id res chain seq x y z
N MET A 1 -55.63 27.92 -20.53
CA MET A 1 -54.44 28.31 -19.74
C MET A 1 -54.32 27.33 -18.57
N LYS A 2 -53.24 26.52 -18.54
CA LYS A 2 -53.11 25.33 -17.69
C LYS A 2 -52.17 25.57 -16.50
N LYS A 3 -52.60 24.99 -15.38
CA LYS A 3 -52.01 24.73 -14.04
C LYS A 3 -50.47 24.67 -13.95
N GLY A 4 -49.93 25.25 -12.87
CA GLY A 4 -48.56 25.02 -12.38
C GLY A 4 -48.55 24.00 -11.23
N HIS A 5 -47.60 23.06 -11.30
CA HIS A 5 -47.19 22.17 -10.22
C HIS A 5 -45.69 21.86 -10.35
N PHE A 6 -44.96 22.03 -9.23
CA PHE A 6 -43.96 21.11 -8.64
C PHE A 6 -42.77 20.58 -9.49
N LEU A 7 -41.52 20.98 -9.17
CA LEU A 7 -40.45 20.16 -8.53
C LEU A 7 -39.00 20.64 -8.80
N ARG A 8 -38.20 20.47 -7.74
CA ARG A 8 -36.73 20.50 -7.58
C ARG A 8 -35.87 20.28 -8.84
N THR A 9 -34.76 21.02 -8.91
CA THR A 9 -33.47 20.52 -9.40
C THR A 9 -32.29 21.18 -8.70
N VAL A 10 -31.51 20.35 -8.01
CA VAL A 10 -30.08 20.50 -7.72
C VAL A 10 -29.33 20.42 -9.05
N THR A 11 -28.34 21.29 -9.29
CA THR A 11 -27.03 21.01 -9.93
C THR A 11 -26.40 22.30 -10.46
N ALA A 12 -25.29 22.75 -9.86
CA ALA A 12 -24.23 23.46 -10.58
C ALA A 12 -23.01 23.57 -9.65
N GLY A 13 -21.95 22.82 -9.93
CA GLY A 13 -20.71 22.92 -9.16
C GLY A 13 -19.83 21.67 -9.24
N ARG A 14 -19.65 21.13 -10.45
CA ARG A 14 -18.64 20.11 -10.75
C ARG A 14 -17.95 20.57 -12.02
N TRP A 15 -16.64 20.31 -12.10
CA TRP A 15 -15.67 20.76 -13.13
C TRP A 15 -14.93 22.08 -12.83
N LEU A 16 -13.93 21.99 -11.94
CA LEU A 16 -12.56 22.34 -12.32
C LEU A 16 -11.60 21.47 -11.50
N ALA A 17 -10.82 20.67 -12.21
CA ALA A 17 -9.80 19.78 -11.67
C ALA A 17 -8.42 20.41 -11.81
N LEU A 18 -7.44 19.79 -11.11
CA LEU A 18 -5.99 19.74 -11.39
C LEU A 18 -5.11 20.87 -10.80
N LEU A 19 -4.42 20.59 -9.68
CA LEU A 19 -3.04 20.03 -9.67
C LEU A 19 -2.45 19.98 -8.25
N LEU A 20 -1.76 18.86 -7.93
CA LEU A 20 -0.87 18.60 -6.78
C LEU A 20 -1.60 18.45 -5.42
N VAL A 21 -1.70 17.29 -4.78
CA VAL A 21 -0.65 16.37 -4.30
C VAL A 21 -1.29 14.97 -4.20
N GLY A 22 -0.77 13.98 -4.93
CA GLY A 22 0.10 12.97 -4.32
C GLY A 22 -0.69 11.85 -3.63
N SER A 23 -1.34 11.01 -4.43
CA SER A 23 -1.59 9.57 -4.23
C SER A 23 -1.30 8.97 -2.84
N GLY A 24 -2.22 9.20 -1.89
CA GLY A 24 -2.21 8.52 -0.58
C GLY A 24 -3.59 8.31 0.04
N LEU A 25 -4.68 8.69 -0.64
CA LEU A 25 -6.02 8.76 -0.05
C LEU A 25 -7.07 8.00 -0.87
N PHE A 26 -6.77 6.76 -1.25
CA PHE A 26 -7.73 5.93 -2.00
C PHE A 26 -7.90 4.49 -1.47
N ILE A 27 -7.47 4.20 -0.24
CA ILE A 27 -7.72 2.90 0.41
C ILE A 27 -8.41 3.13 1.76
N LEU A 28 -9.62 3.69 1.76
CA LEU A 28 -10.51 3.62 2.93
C LEU A 28 -11.98 3.82 2.53
N LEU A 29 -12.49 3.11 1.52
CA LEU A 29 -13.93 2.99 1.33
C LEU A 29 -14.27 1.64 0.70
N SER A 30 -14.27 0.57 1.51
CA SER A 30 -15.13 -0.61 1.32
C SER A 30 -15.00 -1.54 2.53
N CYS A 31 -15.58 -1.12 3.66
CA CYS A 31 -16.20 -2.06 4.59
C CYS A 31 -17.17 -1.30 5.48
N GLY A 32 -18.41 -1.79 5.55
CA GLY A 32 -19.56 -1.15 6.18
C GLY A 32 -19.21 -0.57 7.54
N SER A 33 -19.27 0.76 7.65
CA SER A 33 -18.98 1.49 8.86
C SER A 33 -20.15 2.39 9.19
N ASP A 34 -20.59 2.28 10.43
CA ASP A 34 -21.61 3.07 11.09
C ASP A 34 -21.45 4.57 10.78
N PRO A 35 -22.46 5.24 10.18
CA PRO A 35 -22.36 6.63 9.73
C PRO A 35 -22.10 7.63 10.87
N GLU A 36 -22.50 7.31 12.11
CA GLU A 36 -22.18 8.16 13.27
C GLU A 36 -20.67 8.14 13.61
N ARG A 37 -20.02 7.01 13.34
CA ARG A 37 -18.57 6.84 13.55
C ARG A 37 -17.77 7.56 12.45
N GLU A 38 -18.30 7.61 11.23
CA GLU A 38 -17.72 8.35 10.11
C GLU A 38 -17.84 9.87 10.32
N GLU A 39 -18.98 10.38 10.81
CA GLU A 39 -19.12 11.81 11.12
C GLU A 39 -18.21 12.25 12.27
N SER A 40 -18.03 11.40 13.28
CA SER A 40 -17.06 11.63 14.37
C SER A 40 -15.62 11.66 13.88
N LEU A 41 -15.25 10.74 12.98
CA LEU A 41 -13.91 10.69 12.38
C LEU A 41 -13.65 11.90 11.48
N VAL A 42 -14.62 12.27 10.63
CA VAL A 42 -14.53 13.44 9.74
C VAL A 42 -14.48 14.74 10.57
N GLY A 43 -15.24 14.83 11.65
CA GLY A 43 -15.20 15.95 12.59
C GLY A 43 -13.84 16.08 13.30
N TRP A 44 -13.29 14.95 13.75
CA TRP A 44 -11.96 14.90 14.37
C TRP A 44 -10.85 15.26 13.39
N ILE A 45 -10.90 14.76 12.15
CA ILE A 45 -9.96 15.09 11.07
C ILE A 45 -10.04 16.57 10.72
N LYS A 46 -11.24 17.14 10.55
CA LYS A 46 -11.42 18.57 10.26
C LYS A 46 -10.87 19.45 11.38
N LYS A 47 -11.08 19.07 12.64
CA LYS A 47 -10.53 19.76 13.80
C LYS A 47 -9.00 19.71 13.80
N LYS A 48 -8.40 18.53 13.59
CA LYS A 48 -6.93 18.39 13.52
C LYS A 48 -6.31 19.15 12.35
N VAL A 49 -6.95 19.17 11.19
CA VAL A 49 -6.51 19.96 10.03
C VAL A 49 -6.61 21.46 10.29
N SER A 50 -7.60 21.91 11.08
CA SER A 50 -7.73 23.30 11.53
C SER A 50 -6.64 23.68 12.53
N ASP A 51 -6.34 22.81 13.49
CA ASP A 51 -5.30 23.03 14.51
C ASP A 51 -3.88 23.02 13.90
N VAL A 52 -3.68 22.29 12.79
CA VAL A 52 -2.39 22.25 12.06
C VAL A 52 -2.15 23.51 11.22
N LYS A 53 -3.20 24.25 10.84
CA LYS A 53 -3.07 25.49 10.06
C LYS A 53 -2.58 26.68 10.89
N SER A 54 -2.64 26.63 12.23
CA SER A 54 -2.21 27.74 13.10
C SER A 54 -0.72 27.73 13.45
N ASP A 55 -0.04 26.58 13.37
CA ASP A 55 1.37 26.45 13.77
C ASP A 55 2.26 26.07 12.58
N GLY A 56 2.72 27.08 11.85
CA GLY A 56 3.47 26.98 10.59
C GLY A 56 4.87 26.33 10.65
N VAL A 57 5.17 25.48 11.65
CA VAL A 57 6.48 24.80 11.79
C VAL A 57 6.36 23.27 11.99
N VAL A 58 5.16 22.69 12.09
CA VAL A 58 4.97 21.23 12.30
C VAL A 58 5.02 20.40 10.98
N GLY A 59 5.45 21.01 9.88
CA GLY A 59 5.14 20.56 8.50
C GLY A 59 5.80 19.30 7.96
N LEU A 60 6.75 18.64 8.64
CA LEU A 60 7.42 17.43 8.12
C LEU A 60 7.69 16.36 9.18
N ALA A 61 8.05 16.76 10.41
CA ALA A 61 8.31 15.82 11.50
C ALA A 61 7.03 15.08 11.96
N GLY A 62 5.90 15.78 12.09
CA GLY A 62 4.62 15.15 12.49
C GLY A 62 4.08 14.15 11.46
N MET A 63 4.27 14.43 10.15
CA MET A 63 3.90 13.50 9.07
C MET A 63 4.82 12.27 9.00
N GLN A 64 6.02 12.36 9.57
CA GLN A 64 6.99 11.27 9.60
C GLN A 64 6.67 10.28 10.73
N ASP A 65 6.34 10.81 11.92
CA ASP A 65 5.87 10.00 13.04
C ASP A 65 4.58 9.23 12.69
N ASP A 66 3.67 9.87 11.94
CA ASP A 66 2.44 9.23 11.49
C ASP A 66 2.71 8.06 10.53
N ARG A 67 3.64 8.19 9.57
CA ARG A 67 3.94 7.10 8.61
C ARG A 67 4.62 5.92 9.29
N ASP A 68 5.60 6.18 10.14
CA ASP A 68 6.29 5.11 10.90
C ASP A 68 5.32 4.41 11.86
N TYR A 69 4.39 5.16 12.45
CA TYR A 69 3.33 4.62 13.29
C TYR A 69 2.38 3.70 12.50
N GLN A 70 1.89 4.15 11.34
CA GLN A 70 1.01 3.33 10.51
C GLN A 70 1.71 2.05 10.02
N LEU A 71 2.98 2.14 9.63
CA LEU A 71 3.73 0.99 9.16
C LEU A 71 3.99 -0.03 10.28
N LYS A 72 4.31 0.42 11.48
CA LYS A 72 4.43 -0.46 12.66
C LYS A 72 3.12 -1.17 12.96
N LYS A 73 2.00 -0.46 12.88
CA LYS A 73 0.66 -1.04 13.07
C LYS A 73 0.34 -2.08 11.99
N GLN A 74 0.67 -1.79 10.73
CA GLN A 74 0.47 -2.72 9.61
C GLN A 74 1.32 -3.99 9.76
N LEU A 75 2.60 -3.84 10.12
CA LEU A 75 3.47 -4.98 10.41
C LEU A 75 2.92 -5.84 11.55
N GLN A 76 2.49 -5.20 12.64
CA GLN A 76 1.90 -5.92 13.76
C GLN A 76 0.62 -6.66 13.35
N TYR A 77 -0.24 -6.03 12.55
CA TYR A 77 -1.44 -6.66 12.02
C TYR A 77 -1.12 -7.94 11.24
N TYR A 78 -0.19 -7.88 10.29
CA TYR A 78 0.16 -9.07 9.50
C TYR A 78 0.90 -10.14 10.30
N ARG A 79 1.76 -9.74 11.26
CA ARG A 79 2.38 -10.69 12.21
C ARG A 79 1.34 -11.46 13.00
N THR A 80 0.31 -10.77 13.51
CA THR A 80 -0.79 -11.42 14.21
C THR A 80 -1.60 -12.31 13.26
N ALA A 81 -1.88 -11.86 12.04
CA ALA A 81 -2.61 -12.65 11.05
C ALA A 81 -1.90 -13.98 10.71
N VAL A 82 -0.57 -13.97 10.50
CA VAL A 82 0.18 -15.20 10.23
C VAL A 82 0.36 -16.09 11.47
N GLN A 83 0.27 -15.53 12.67
CA GLN A 83 0.25 -16.31 13.92
C GLN A 83 -1.10 -16.99 14.14
N GLU A 84 -2.20 -16.32 13.80
CA GLU A 84 -3.55 -16.87 13.89
C GLU A 84 -3.82 -17.92 12.82
N ASN A 85 -3.30 -17.70 11.61
CA ASN A 85 -3.41 -18.64 10.50
C ASN A 85 -2.11 -18.66 9.67
N ASP A 86 -1.24 -19.62 9.96
CA ASP A 86 0.05 -19.76 9.27
C ASP A 86 -0.08 -20.34 7.85
N GLN A 87 -1.28 -20.75 7.43
CA GLN A 87 -1.60 -21.22 6.09
C GLN A 87 -2.18 -20.12 5.19
N ASP A 88 -2.42 -18.92 5.73
CA ASP A 88 -2.95 -17.79 4.95
C ASP A 88 -1.85 -17.17 4.05
N VAL A 89 -1.91 -17.49 2.77
CA VAL A 89 -0.96 -16.98 1.76
C VAL A 89 -0.99 -15.45 1.68
N ASP A 90 -2.18 -14.84 1.76
CA ASP A 90 -2.33 -13.39 1.62
C ASP A 90 -1.76 -12.65 2.85
N ALA A 91 -1.89 -13.23 4.04
CA ALA A 91 -1.26 -12.71 5.25
C ALA A 91 0.27 -12.70 5.14
N TRP A 92 0.86 -13.78 4.62
CA TRP A 92 2.30 -13.86 4.37
C TRP A 92 2.77 -12.87 3.29
N ILE A 93 2.03 -12.71 2.20
CA ILE A 93 2.31 -11.69 1.18
C ILE A 93 2.28 -10.29 1.81
N GLY A 94 1.25 -10.01 2.62
CA GLY A 94 1.07 -8.73 3.30
C GLY A 94 2.22 -8.41 4.26
N LEU A 95 2.66 -9.40 5.04
CA LEU A 95 3.83 -9.28 5.92
C LEU A 95 5.10 -8.96 5.11
N ALA A 96 5.36 -9.72 4.05
CA ALA A 96 6.56 -9.57 3.22
C ALA A 96 6.66 -8.18 2.59
N LEU A 97 5.56 -7.70 2.00
CA LEU A 97 5.50 -6.37 1.38
C LEU A 97 5.65 -5.25 2.42
N SER A 98 5.00 -5.38 3.58
CA SER A 98 5.09 -4.39 4.65
C SER A 98 6.50 -4.29 5.22
N ALA A 99 7.18 -5.42 5.43
CA ALA A 99 8.54 -5.47 5.91
C ALA A 99 9.53 -4.87 4.89
N ASN A 100 9.38 -5.18 3.60
CA ASN A 100 10.19 -4.57 2.55
C ASN A 100 9.99 -3.05 2.44
N VAL A 101 8.76 -2.55 2.59
CA VAL A 101 8.49 -1.10 2.64
C VAL A 101 9.19 -0.47 3.86
N ALA A 102 9.17 -1.13 5.02
CA ALA A 102 9.89 -0.67 6.21
C ALA A 102 11.42 -0.62 6.01
N VAL A 103 12.00 -1.58 5.28
CA VAL A 103 13.41 -1.52 4.87
C VAL A 103 13.66 -0.29 4.01
N LYS A 104 12.83 -0.03 2.99
CA LYS A 104 13.00 1.13 2.10
C LYS A 104 12.84 2.47 2.82
N ILE A 105 11.87 2.58 3.71
CA ILE A 105 11.64 3.78 4.53
C ILE A 105 12.85 4.03 5.45
N SER A 106 13.33 2.98 6.12
CA SER A 106 14.49 3.09 7.01
C SER A 106 15.80 3.38 6.26
N THR A 107 15.97 2.96 5.00
CA THR A 107 17.14 3.37 4.19
C THR A 107 17.06 4.83 3.73
N MET A 108 15.87 5.34 3.42
CA MET A 108 15.68 6.74 3.01
C MET A 108 15.85 7.74 4.16
N HIS A 109 15.37 7.41 5.37
CA HIS A 109 15.34 8.37 6.48
C HIS A 109 16.60 8.35 7.36
N THR A 110 17.25 7.20 7.47
CA THR A 110 18.47 7.08 8.27
C THR A 110 19.62 7.02 7.30
N SER A 111 20.20 8.19 6.96
CA SER A 111 21.30 8.41 6.01
C SER A 111 22.52 7.52 6.27
N GLY A 112 22.40 6.21 6.05
CA GLY A 112 23.39 5.22 6.43
C GLY A 112 23.65 5.04 7.93
N SER A 113 22.80 5.54 8.85
CA SER A 113 23.07 5.43 10.29
C SER A 113 23.25 3.97 10.72
N GLU A 114 24.47 3.62 11.09
CA GLU A 114 24.90 2.32 11.62
C GLU A 114 23.98 1.81 12.74
N LEU A 115 23.48 2.74 13.57
CA LEU A 115 22.55 2.46 14.67
C LEU A 115 21.31 1.64 14.24
N TRP A 116 20.81 1.87 13.02
CA TRP A 116 19.59 1.25 12.53
C TRP A 116 19.85 0.00 11.68
N ARG A 117 21.12 -0.31 11.39
CA ARG A 117 21.47 -1.47 10.57
C ARG A 117 20.86 -2.79 11.10
N PRO A 118 20.95 -3.14 12.40
CA PRO A 118 20.41 -4.40 12.88
C PRO A 118 18.88 -4.51 12.70
N HIS A 119 18.17 -3.39 12.85
CA HIS A 119 16.72 -3.35 12.65
C HIS A 119 16.36 -3.54 11.17
N ARG A 120 17.10 -2.88 10.26
CA ARG A 120 16.89 -3.05 8.81
C ARG A 120 17.17 -4.48 8.36
N GLU A 121 18.25 -5.08 8.85
CA GLU A 121 18.58 -6.48 8.54
C GLU A 121 17.51 -7.43 9.05
N ALA A 122 16.95 -7.19 10.24
CA ALA A 122 15.85 -7.99 10.76
C ALA A 122 14.59 -7.88 9.87
N LEU A 123 14.23 -6.68 9.44
CA LEU A 123 13.10 -6.45 8.54
C LEU A 123 13.32 -7.05 7.15
N ALA A 124 14.55 -6.99 6.62
CA ALA A 124 14.90 -7.60 5.36
C ALA A 124 14.77 -9.13 5.42
N ARG A 125 15.30 -9.75 6.48
CA ARG A 125 15.12 -11.19 6.73
C ARG A 125 13.64 -11.56 6.88
N GLU A 126 12.87 -10.78 7.61
CA GLU A 126 11.43 -11.01 7.77
C GLU A 126 10.69 -10.94 6.42
N ALA A 127 11.05 -10.00 5.55
CA ALA A 127 10.48 -9.92 4.20
C ALA A 127 10.80 -11.16 3.36
N ASP A 128 12.06 -11.61 3.39
CA ASP A 128 12.52 -12.78 2.65
C ASP A 128 11.91 -14.09 3.16
N GLU A 129 11.82 -14.26 4.48
CA GLU A 129 11.18 -15.41 5.11
C GLU A 129 9.69 -15.46 4.80
N ALA A 130 9.00 -14.31 4.91
CA ALA A 130 7.57 -14.23 4.66
C ALA A 130 7.22 -14.52 3.19
N ILE A 131 7.98 -13.97 2.24
CA ILE A 131 7.74 -14.27 0.81
C ILE A 131 8.08 -15.73 0.48
N SER A 132 9.14 -16.28 1.08
CA SER A 132 9.49 -17.69 0.92
C SER A 132 8.39 -18.61 1.43
N LYS A 133 7.77 -18.27 2.56
CA LYS A 133 6.63 -19.01 3.11
C LYS A 133 5.40 -18.90 2.22
N ALA A 134 5.06 -17.70 1.73
CA ALA A 134 3.98 -17.51 0.77
C ALA A 134 4.17 -18.35 -0.51
N MET A 135 5.41 -18.45 -1.02
CA MET A 135 5.76 -19.29 -2.17
C MET A 135 5.62 -20.79 -1.91
N GLN A 136 5.90 -21.25 -0.69
CA GLN A 136 5.70 -22.66 -0.31
C GLN A 136 4.21 -23.01 -0.26
N LEU A 137 3.38 -22.10 0.26
CA LEU A 137 1.95 -22.33 0.44
C LEU A 137 1.16 -22.15 -0.86
N GLY A 138 1.50 -21.12 -1.66
CA GLY A 138 0.78 -20.73 -2.87
C GLY A 138 1.68 -20.59 -4.11
N PRO A 139 2.45 -21.63 -4.52
CA PRO A 139 3.40 -21.50 -5.64
C PRO A 139 2.73 -21.21 -6.99
N ARG A 140 1.43 -21.48 -7.11
CA ARG A 140 0.62 -21.21 -8.32
C ARG A 140 -0.22 -19.94 -8.22
N ASP A 141 -0.08 -19.16 -7.15
CA ASP A 141 -0.76 -17.87 -7.04
C ASP A 141 0.10 -16.77 -7.71
N PRO A 142 -0.40 -16.10 -8.76
CA PRO A 142 0.30 -14.98 -9.39
C PRO A 142 0.65 -13.85 -8.42
N ASN A 143 -0.15 -13.60 -7.38
CA ASN A 143 0.08 -12.52 -6.42
C ASN A 143 1.37 -12.75 -5.62
N VAL A 144 1.72 -14.00 -5.32
CA VAL A 144 2.97 -14.35 -4.64
C VAL A 144 4.17 -13.94 -5.50
N TRP A 145 4.14 -14.25 -6.81
CA TRP A 145 5.21 -13.89 -7.73
C TRP A 145 5.29 -12.38 -7.98
N ILE A 146 4.14 -11.70 -8.05
CA ILE A 146 4.10 -10.22 -8.08
C ILE A 146 4.75 -9.65 -6.81
N ALA A 147 4.45 -10.20 -5.64
CA ALA A 147 5.02 -9.75 -4.39
C ALA A 147 6.54 -9.98 -4.34
N LYS A 148 7.02 -11.16 -4.77
CA LYS A 148 8.46 -11.45 -4.91
C LYS A 148 9.16 -10.42 -5.79
N ALA A 149 8.61 -10.14 -6.99
CA ALA A 149 9.19 -9.14 -7.89
C ALA A 149 9.26 -7.74 -7.29
N ARG A 150 8.30 -7.36 -6.45
CA ARG A 150 8.32 -6.06 -5.75
C ARG A 150 9.40 -5.99 -4.67
N ILE A 151 9.69 -7.11 -4.03
CA ILE A 151 10.75 -7.23 -3.03
C ILE A 151 12.11 -7.16 -3.74
N CYS A 152 12.32 -7.94 -4.79
CA CYS A 152 13.57 -7.99 -5.55
C CYS A 152 13.61 -7.03 -6.76
N ARG A 153 12.88 -5.90 -6.72
CA ARG A 153 12.71 -5.01 -7.88
C ARG A 153 14.06 -4.49 -8.45
N ASP A 154 15.06 -4.38 -7.60
CA ASP A 154 16.39 -3.88 -7.97
C ASP A 154 17.26 -4.96 -8.66
N ASP A 155 16.81 -6.22 -8.68
CA ASP A 155 17.41 -7.34 -9.41
C ASP A 155 16.55 -7.68 -10.64
N THR A 156 17.01 -7.22 -11.81
CA THR A 156 16.33 -7.47 -13.09
C THR A 156 16.16 -8.95 -13.39
N SER A 157 17.10 -9.81 -12.98
CA SER A 157 16.99 -11.27 -13.21
C SER A 157 15.85 -11.87 -12.38
N CYS A 158 15.70 -11.43 -11.13
CA CYS A 158 14.63 -11.86 -10.25
C CYS A 158 13.26 -11.39 -10.76
N VAL A 159 13.15 -10.13 -11.22
CA VAL A 159 11.91 -9.60 -11.81
C VAL A 159 11.53 -10.38 -13.07
N GLN A 160 12.51 -10.71 -13.93
CA GLN A 160 12.29 -11.53 -15.13
C GLN A 160 11.81 -12.94 -14.78
N GLU A 161 12.43 -13.61 -13.80
CA GLU A 161 11.99 -14.91 -13.30
C GLU A 161 10.53 -14.86 -12.85
N CYS A 162 10.14 -13.84 -12.07
CA CYS A 162 8.78 -13.68 -11.59
C CYS A 162 7.78 -13.51 -12.75
N TYR A 163 8.13 -12.71 -13.76
CA TYR A 163 7.30 -12.52 -14.94
C TYR A 163 7.05 -13.85 -15.68
N GLU A 164 8.11 -14.62 -15.92
CA GLU A 164 8.01 -15.91 -16.59
C GLU A 164 7.15 -16.90 -15.81
N LYS A 165 7.24 -16.89 -14.47
CA LYS A 165 6.40 -17.71 -13.60
C LYS A 165 4.94 -17.31 -13.65
N ILE A 166 4.62 -16.01 -13.60
CA ILE A 166 3.24 -15.52 -13.74
C ILE A 166 2.67 -15.92 -15.10
N ARG A 167 3.45 -15.73 -16.18
CA ARG A 167 3.06 -16.11 -17.54
C ARG A 167 2.84 -17.62 -17.69
N ALA A 168 3.65 -18.44 -17.02
CA ALA A 168 3.50 -19.89 -17.05
C ALA A 168 2.27 -20.39 -16.28
N ILE A 169 1.86 -19.68 -15.22
CA ILE A 169 0.64 -20.01 -14.46
C ILE A 169 -0.61 -19.71 -15.28
N ASP A 170 -0.71 -18.49 -15.81
CA ASP A 170 -1.82 -18.08 -16.67
C ASP A 170 -1.33 -17.03 -17.68
N PRO A 171 -1.09 -17.45 -18.95
CA PRO A 171 -0.63 -16.56 -20.00
C PRO A 171 -1.63 -15.44 -20.35
N SER A 172 -2.90 -15.61 -20.01
CA SER A 172 -3.99 -14.67 -20.27
C SER A 172 -4.37 -13.82 -19.06
N SER A 173 -3.64 -13.97 -17.95
CA SER A 173 -4.01 -13.32 -16.71
C SER A 173 -3.96 -11.80 -16.83
N PRO A 174 -4.99 -11.06 -16.38
CA PRO A 174 -4.91 -9.61 -16.22
C PRO A 174 -3.73 -9.18 -15.33
N LYS A 175 -3.31 -10.05 -14.40
CA LYS A 175 -2.14 -9.85 -13.53
C LYS A 175 -0.83 -9.77 -14.30
N LEU A 176 -0.71 -10.47 -15.41
CA LEU A 176 0.46 -10.38 -16.28
C LEU A 176 0.54 -9.00 -16.94
N GLY A 177 -0.61 -8.45 -17.38
CA GLY A 177 -0.70 -7.09 -17.89
C GLY A 177 -0.41 -6.03 -16.82
N GLU A 178 -0.96 -6.20 -15.60
CA GLU A 178 -0.67 -5.33 -14.45
C GLU A 178 0.84 -5.32 -14.12
N PHE A 179 1.47 -6.50 -14.11
CA PHE A 179 2.90 -6.63 -13.90
C PHE A 179 3.70 -5.94 -15.00
N ALA A 180 3.39 -6.20 -16.28
CA ALA A 180 4.11 -5.61 -17.40
C ALA A 180 4.01 -4.07 -17.42
N LEU A 181 2.83 -3.49 -17.14
CA LEU A 181 2.66 -2.04 -17.08
C LEU A 181 3.48 -1.38 -15.97
N ARG A 182 3.61 -2.07 -14.83
CA ARG A 182 4.22 -1.51 -13.62
C ARG A 182 5.72 -1.78 -13.51
N ASP A 183 6.13 -2.98 -13.89
CA ASP A 183 7.48 -3.52 -13.69
C ASP A 183 8.15 -3.94 -15.02
N GLY A 184 7.43 -3.91 -16.15
CA GLY A 184 7.97 -4.27 -17.48
C GLY A 184 9.09 -3.34 -17.97
N ALA A 185 9.16 -2.10 -17.47
CA ALA A 185 10.28 -1.20 -17.74
C ALA A 185 11.61 -1.73 -17.17
N VAL A 186 11.57 -2.50 -16.07
CA VAL A 186 12.77 -3.08 -15.45
C VAL A 186 13.37 -4.18 -16.33
N VAL A 187 12.52 -4.89 -17.07
CA VAL A 187 12.89 -6.04 -17.91
C VAL A 187 12.96 -5.71 -19.40
N GLY A 188 12.90 -4.42 -19.77
CA GLY A 188 13.03 -3.97 -21.15
C GLY A 188 11.89 -4.45 -22.08
N MET A 189 10.73 -4.80 -21.51
CA MET A 189 9.56 -5.22 -22.28
C MET A 189 8.89 -3.98 -22.88
N ARG A 190 9.09 -3.75 -24.18
CA ARG A 190 8.35 -2.79 -25.02
C ARG A 190 7.33 -3.51 -25.88
#